data_AF-A0A7T6AQY0-F1
#
_entry.id   AF-A0A7T6AQY0-F1
#
_cell.length_a   1.000
_cell.length_b   1.000
_cell.length_c   1.000
_cell.angle_alpha   90.00
_cell.angle_beta   90.00
_cell.angle_gamma   90.00
#
_symmetry.space_group_name_H-M   'P 1'
#
loop_
_entity.id
_entity.type
_entity.pdbx_description
1 polymer ?
#
loop_
_entity_poly.entity_id
_entity_poly.type
_entity_poly.pdbx_seq_one_letter_code
_entity_poly.pdbx_strand_id
1 'polypeptide(L)'
;MAQKKHKQSSPSPSPEKGEQAMIEGIFEGSPDAVGVAVIRLDCGCRKMAAVNQSGDPASEIIMYRDNAESICDLCKKDHGSFQRVSRQFISWKTPEPDIYTKEMIITKVLGN
;
A
#
# COMPACT_ATOMS: atom_id res chain seq x y z
N MET A 1 27.90 -29.40 -11.23
CA MET A 1 26.82 -28.48 -11.64
C MET A 1 26.28 -27.82 -10.38
N ALA A 2 26.52 -26.51 -10.21
CA ALA A 2 26.14 -25.79 -8.99
C ALA A 2 24.64 -25.45 -9.01
N GLN A 3 23.88 -25.98 -8.06
CA GLN A 3 22.46 -25.69 -7.90
C GLN A 3 22.30 -24.29 -7.26
N LYS A 4 21.66 -23.38 -7.99
CA LYS A 4 21.34 -22.03 -7.54
C LYS A 4 20.27 -22.10 -6.45
N LYS A 5 20.60 -21.62 -5.25
CA LYS A 5 19.70 -21.52 -4.11
C LYS A 5 18.56 -20.56 -4.43
N HIS A 6 17.32 -21.05 -4.41
CA HIS A 6 16.13 -20.20 -4.41
C HIS A 6 16.16 -19.29 -3.18
N LYS A 7 16.31 -17.98 -3.41
CA LYS A 7 16.30 -16.95 -2.38
C LYS A 7 14.86 -16.83 -1.89
N GLN A 8 14.64 -17.23 -0.64
CA GLN A 8 13.35 -17.16 0.05
C GLN A 8 12.83 -15.72 0.02
N SER A 9 11.70 -15.50 -0.64
CA SER A 9 10.92 -14.27 -0.57
C SER A 9 10.38 -14.13 0.86
N SER A 10 10.90 -13.15 1.60
CA SER A 10 10.40 -12.76 2.91
C SER A 10 8.89 -12.51 2.86
N PRO A 11 8.11 -12.95 3.88
CA PRO A 11 6.67 -12.73 3.91
C PRO A 11 6.39 -11.23 3.81
N SER A 12 5.60 -10.84 2.81
CA SER A 12 5.13 -9.47 2.66
C SER A 12 4.36 -9.07 3.93
N PRO A 13 4.50 -7.80 4.39
CA PRO A 13 3.69 -7.28 5.48
C PRO A 13 2.19 -7.54 5.22
N SER A 14 1.51 -8.22 6.15
CA SER A 14 0.06 -8.41 6.05
C SER A 14 -0.69 -7.21 6.66
N PRO A 15 -1.86 -6.84 6.11
CA PRO A 15 -2.68 -5.81 6.71
C PRO A 15 -3.19 -6.12 8.11
N GLU A 16 -3.40 -5.09 8.94
CA GLU A 16 -4.16 -5.21 10.19
C GLU A 16 -5.66 -5.29 9.90
N LYS A 17 -6.50 -5.82 10.83
CA LYS A 17 -7.94 -6.07 10.55
C LYS A 17 -8.71 -4.84 10.04
N GLY A 18 -8.51 -3.67 10.65
CA GLY A 18 -9.13 -2.42 10.19
C GLY A 18 -8.54 -1.91 8.87
N GLU A 19 -7.26 -2.18 8.64
CA GLU A 19 -6.55 -1.89 7.39
C GLU A 19 -7.11 -2.73 6.24
N GLN A 20 -7.41 -4.01 6.49
CA GLN A 20 -7.98 -4.92 5.51
C GLN A 20 -9.37 -4.46 5.04
N ALA A 21 -10.25 -4.07 5.96
CA ALA A 21 -11.59 -3.57 5.60
C ALA A 21 -11.52 -2.32 4.73
N MET A 22 -10.57 -1.41 5.01
CA MET A 22 -10.35 -0.22 4.19
C MET A 22 -9.81 -0.58 2.80
N ILE A 23 -8.88 -1.53 2.71
CA ILE A 23 -8.34 -2.01 1.43
C ILE A 23 -9.46 -2.62 0.57
N GLU A 24 -10.35 -3.40 1.16
CA GLU A 24 -11.51 -3.99 0.47
C GLU A 24 -12.46 -2.91 -0.05
N GLY A 25 -12.81 -1.92 0.78
CA GLY A 25 -13.64 -0.80 0.33
C GLY A 25 -13.00 0.03 -0.80
N ILE A 26 -11.68 0.19 -0.79
CA ILE A 26 -10.95 0.83 -1.88
C ILE A 26 -11.04 -0.02 -3.17
N PHE A 27 -10.89 -1.34 -3.07
CA PHE A 27 -11.03 -2.22 -4.23
C PHE A 27 -12.44 -2.20 -4.82
N GLU A 28 -13.48 -2.12 -4.00
CA GLU A 28 -14.86 -1.98 -4.46
C GLU A 28 -15.08 -0.68 -5.24
N GLY A 29 -14.47 0.42 -4.78
CA GLY A 29 -14.53 1.73 -5.46
C GLY A 29 -13.59 1.88 -6.66
N SER A 30 -12.65 0.95 -6.87
CA SER A 30 -11.60 1.06 -7.88
C SER A 30 -11.47 -0.26 -8.67
N PRO A 31 -12.33 -0.49 -9.68
CA PRO A 31 -12.37 -1.77 -10.41
C PRO A 31 -11.06 -2.10 -11.12
N ASP A 32 -10.37 -1.08 -11.65
CA ASP A 32 -9.11 -1.19 -12.40
C ASP A 32 -7.87 -1.39 -11.51
N ALA A 33 -8.06 -1.39 -10.19
CA ALA A 33 -6.97 -1.56 -9.23
C ALA A 33 -6.45 -3.00 -9.24
N VAL A 34 -5.13 -3.14 -9.33
CA VAL A 34 -4.41 -4.42 -9.15
C VAL A 34 -3.78 -4.54 -7.77
N GLY A 35 -3.71 -3.42 -7.03
CA GLY A 35 -3.27 -3.39 -5.65
C GLY A 35 -3.68 -2.08 -4.95
N VAL A 36 -3.47 -2.03 -3.64
CA VAL A 36 -3.60 -0.83 -2.81
C VAL A 36 -2.25 -0.56 -2.17
N ALA A 37 -1.67 0.61 -2.45
CA ALA A 37 -0.49 1.09 -1.76
C ALA A 37 -0.89 1.51 -0.35
N VAL A 38 -0.19 0.98 0.65
CA VAL A 38 -0.45 1.26 2.07
C VAL A 38 0.80 1.84 2.68
N ILE A 39 0.68 3.05 3.24
CA ILE A 39 1.76 3.77 3.91
C ILE A 39 1.34 4.04 5.35
N ARG A 40 2.07 3.45 6.31
CA ARG A 40 1.87 3.67 7.74
C ARG A 40 2.78 4.79 8.23
N LEU A 41 2.22 5.77 8.92
CA LEU A 41 2.95 6.89 9.50
C LEU A 41 3.24 6.63 10.99
N ASP A 42 4.33 7.20 11.49
CA ASP A 42 4.74 7.13 12.90
C ASP A 42 3.68 7.62 13.91
N CYS A 43 2.76 8.49 13.48
CA CYS A 43 1.66 9.02 14.28
C CYS A 43 0.43 8.09 14.33
N GLY A 44 0.50 6.90 13.72
CA GLY A 44 -0.58 5.93 13.62
C GLY A 44 -1.63 6.23 12.54
N CYS A 45 -1.45 7.29 11.75
CA CYS A 45 -2.25 7.50 10.55
C CYS A 45 -1.75 6.61 9.41
N ARG A 46 -2.65 6.28 8.49
CA ARG A 46 -2.33 5.52 7.29
C ARG A 46 -2.78 6.29 6.06
N LYS A 47 -1.97 6.24 5.00
CA LYS A 47 -2.35 6.68 3.66
C LYS A 47 -2.52 5.49 2.76
N MET A 48 -3.55 5.53 1.93
CA MET A 48 -3.86 4.48 0.99
C MET A 48 -4.27 5.05 -0.35
N ALA A 49 -3.90 4.37 -1.42
CA ALA A 49 -4.40 4.63 -2.76
C ALA A 49 -4.40 3.34 -3.57
N ALA A 50 -5.45 3.13 -4.36
CA ALA A 50 -5.48 2.08 -5.36
C ALA A 50 -4.44 2.36 -6.45
N VAL A 51 -3.84 1.31 -6.99
CA VAL A 51 -2.90 1.38 -8.12
C VAL A 51 -3.31 0.42 -9.21
N ASN A 52 -3.19 0.86 -10.46
CA ASN A 52 -3.50 0.04 -11.64
C ASN A 52 -2.27 -0.77 -12.12
N GLN A 53 -2.43 -1.51 -13.21
CA GLN A 53 -1.39 -2.37 -13.77
C GLN A 53 -0.13 -1.62 -14.26
N SER A 54 -0.23 -0.33 -14.53
CA SER A 54 0.88 0.55 -14.91
C SER A 54 1.56 1.21 -13.69
N GLY A 55 1.07 0.95 -12.48
CA GLY A 55 1.49 1.61 -11.26
C GLY A 55 1.05 3.07 -11.17
N ASP A 56 0.01 3.46 -11.92
CA ASP A 56 -0.64 4.78 -11.80
C ASP A 56 -1.76 4.73 -10.75
N PRO A 57 -2.09 5.87 -10.12
CA PRO A 57 -3.22 5.95 -9.19
C PRO A 57 -4.53 5.54 -9.86
N ALA A 58 -5.26 4.64 -9.21
CA ALA A 58 -6.62 4.21 -9.61
C ALA A 58 -7.70 4.75 -8.65
N SER A 59 -7.31 5.52 -7.63
CA SER A 59 -8.19 6.21 -6.69
C SER A 59 -7.54 7.52 -6.22
N GLU A 60 -8.32 8.36 -5.54
CA GLU A 60 -7.78 9.41 -4.70
C GLU A 60 -7.00 8.83 -3.51
N ILE A 61 -6.12 9.64 -2.92
CA ILE A 61 -5.41 9.27 -1.70
C ILE A 61 -6.37 9.42 -0.52
N ILE A 62 -6.59 8.32 0.19
CA ILE A 62 -7.37 8.30 1.43
C ILE A 62 -6.40 8.27 2.60
N MET A 63 -6.68 9.07 3.62
CA MET A 63 -5.92 9.05 4.87
C MET A 63 -6.87 8.87 6.04
N TYR A 64 -6.55 7.94 6.93
CA TYR A 64 -7.38 7.64 8.09
C TYR A 64 -6.54 7.20 9.28
N ARG A 65 -7.21 6.96 10.41
CA ARG A 65 -6.62 6.44 11.64
C ARG A 65 -7.64 5.51 12.30
N ASP A 66 -7.20 4.34 12.79
CA ASP A 66 -8.12 3.41 13.44
C ASP A 66 -8.79 4.05 14.67
N ASN A 67 -10.07 3.73 14.86
CA ASN A 67 -10.89 4.18 15.99
C ASN A 67 -10.94 5.71 16.15
N ALA A 68 -10.77 6.46 15.06
CA ALA A 68 -10.85 7.91 15.07
C ALA A 68 -11.74 8.41 13.92
N GLU A 69 -12.51 9.47 14.18
CA GLU A 69 -13.36 10.11 13.16
C GLU A 69 -12.54 10.92 12.15
N SER A 70 -11.31 11.31 12.49
CA SER A 70 -10.43 12.09 11.62
C SER A 70 -8.95 11.77 11.83
N ILE A 71 -8.13 12.21 10.86
CA ILE A 71 -6.67 12.17 10.93
C ILE A 71 -6.13 13.09 12.04
N CYS A 72 -4.90 12.85 12.50
CA CYS A 72 -4.28 13.69 13.52
C CYS A 72 -3.89 15.08 12.99
N ASP A 73 -3.68 16.05 13.89
CA ASP A 73 -3.38 17.43 13.51
C ASP A 73 -2.06 17.60 12.75
N LEU A 74 -1.08 16.71 12.97
CA LEU A 74 0.14 16.71 12.17
C LEU A 74 -0.17 16.38 10.71
N CYS A 75 -0.94 15.31 10.47
CA CYS A 75 -1.37 14.92 9.13
C CYS A 75 -2.29 15.94 8.46
N LYS A 76 -3.05 16.74 9.22
CA LYS A 76 -3.79 17.89 8.67
C LYS A 76 -2.87 19.01 8.19
N LYS A 77 -1.69 19.17 8.81
CA LYS A 77 -0.72 20.23 8.50
C LYS A 77 0.25 19.84 7.39
N ASP A 78 0.79 18.63 7.45
CA ASP A 78 1.87 18.17 6.55
C ASP A 78 1.38 17.16 5.50
N HIS A 79 0.07 16.91 5.48
CA HIS A 79 -0.55 15.91 4.61
C HIS A 79 0.09 14.53 4.71
N GLY A 80 0.63 14.17 5.88
CA GLY A 80 1.31 12.91 6.16
C GLY A 80 2.68 12.77 5.48
N SER A 81 3.60 13.69 5.78
CA SER A 81 4.93 13.79 5.18
C SER A 81 5.64 12.45 4.98
N PHE A 82 6.32 12.29 3.84
CA PHE A 82 7.10 11.08 3.51
C PHE A 82 8.22 10.81 4.53
N GLN A 83 8.74 11.83 5.20
CA GLN A 83 9.76 11.69 6.24
C GLN A 83 9.27 10.91 7.47
N ARG A 84 7.95 10.74 7.63
CA ARG A 84 7.31 10.06 8.77
C ARG A 84 6.83 8.65 8.44
N VAL A 85 7.18 8.13 7.27
CA VAL A 85 6.83 6.77 6.85
C VAL A 85 7.56 5.77 7.73
N SER A 86 6.80 4.98 8.49
CA SER A 86 7.32 3.90 9.33
C SER A 86 7.28 2.55 8.61
N ARG A 87 6.31 2.35 7.71
CA ARG A 87 6.17 1.14 6.90
C ARG A 87 5.42 1.44 5.62
N GLN A 88 5.77 0.75 4.53
CA GLN A 88 5.03 0.81 3.28
C GLN A 88 5.02 -0.55 2.59
N PHE A 89 3.91 -0.87 1.91
CA PHE A 89 3.75 -2.08 1.11
C PHE A 89 2.57 -1.93 0.15
N ILE A 90 2.40 -2.88 -0.76
CA ILE A 90 1.23 -2.97 -1.63
C ILE A 90 0.46 -4.24 -1.25
N SER A 91 -0.83 -4.08 -0.95
CA SER A 91 -1.76 -5.20 -0.83
C SER A 91 -2.32 -5.54 -2.21
N TRP A 92 -2.01 -6.73 -2.71
CA TRP A 92 -2.38 -7.12 -4.07
C TRP A 92 -3.80 -7.67 -4.14
N LYS A 93 -4.51 -7.33 -5.22
CA LYS A 93 -5.81 -7.94 -5.55
C LYS A 93 -5.56 -9.35 -6.09
N THR A 94 -6.48 -10.29 -5.84
CA THR A 94 -6.43 -11.61 -6.47
C THR A 94 -7.23 -11.59 -7.78
N PRO A 95 -6.70 -12.15 -8.90
CA PRO A 95 -5.36 -12.71 -9.05
C PRO A 95 -4.27 -11.64 -9.01
N GLU A 96 -3.16 -11.95 -8.35
CA GLU A 96 -2.05 -11.00 -8.24
C GLU A 96 -1.32 -10.82 -9.58
N PRO A 97 -0.71 -9.65 -9.83
CA PRO A 97 0.17 -9.48 -11.00
C PRO A 97 1.39 -10.41 -10.94
N ASP A 98 2.02 -10.63 -12.10
CA ASP A 98 3.28 -11.34 -12.18
C ASP A 98 4.41 -10.58 -11.47
N ILE A 99 5.53 -11.27 -11.24
CA ILE A 99 6.66 -10.74 -10.45
C ILE A 99 7.25 -9.48 -11.07
N TYR A 100 7.39 -9.42 -12.40
CA TYR A 100 7.97 -8.25 -13.08
C TYR A 100 7.04 -7.04 -12.97
N THR A 101 5.75 -7.26 -13.16
CA THR A 101 4.74 -6.21 -12.98
C THR A 101 4.73 -5.70 -11.53
N LYS A 102 4.79 -6.59 -10.54
CA LYS A 102 4.86 -6.19 -9.12
C LYS A 102 6.10 -5.36 -8.81
N GLU A 103 7.28 -5.78 -9.25
CA GLU A 103 8.53 -5.05 -9.04
C GLU A 103 8.45 -3.65 -9.68
N MET A 104 7.97 -3.56 -10.92
CA MET A 104 7.76 -2.28 -11.61
C MET A 104 6.83 -1.35 -10.81
N ILE A 105 5.68 -1.86 -10.36
CA ILE A 105 4.72 -1.07 -9.58
C ILE A 105 5.33 -0.65 -8.24
N ILE A 106 6.00 -1.57 -7.52
CA ILE A 106 6.65 -1.27 -6.24
C ILE A 106 7.66 -0.14 -6.41
N THR A 107 8.55 -0.21 -7.40
CA THR A 107 9.56 0.82 -7.62
C THR A 107 8.92 2.16 -8.00
N LYS A 108 7.92 2.16 -8.87
CA LYS A 108 7.23 3.39 -9.30
C LYS A 108 6.45 4.06 -8.16
N VAL A 109 5.74 3.27 -7.35
CA VAL A 109 4.79 3.76 -6.35
C VAL A 109 5.48 4.06 -5.02
N LEU A 110 6.41 3.20 -4.60
CA LEU A 110 7.06 3.27 -3.27
C LEU A 110 8.50 3.81 -3.32
N GLY A 111 9.11 3.90 -4.51
CA GLY A 111 10.48 4.42 -4.68
C GLY A 111 11.59 3.48 -4.22
N ASN A 112 11.29 2.18 -4.06
CA ASN A 112 12.25 1.14 -3.63
C ASN A 112 12.93 0.43 -4.81
#